data_AF-A0AAD3M682-F1
#
_entry.id   AF-A0AAD3M682-F1
#
_cell.length_a   1.000
_cell.length_b   1.000
_cell.length_c   1.000
_cell.angle_alpha   90.00
_cell.angle_beta   90.00
_cell.angle_gamma   90.00
#
_symmetry.space_group_name_H-M   'P 1'
#
loop_
_entity.id
_entity.type
_entity.pdbx_description
1 polymer ?
#
loop_
_entity_poly.entity_id
_entity_poly.type
_entity_poly.pdbx_seq_one_letter_code
_entity_poly.pdbx_strand_id
1 'polypeptide(L)' 'MYGKGKGAVVPSDSQAREKLALYVYEYLLHVGAQKSAQTFLSEIRWEKNITLGEPPGFLHSWWWQ' A
#
# COMPACT_ATOMS: atom_id res chain seq x y z
N MET A 1 -14.59 -5.38 -32.99
CA MET A 1 -15.30 -4.76 -31.85
C MET A 1 -14.41 -4.90 -30.63
N TYR A 2 -13.93 -3.79 -30.05
CA TYR A 2 -13.10 -3.83 -28.85
C TYR A 2 -13.87 -4.51 -27.73
N GLY A 3 -13.35 -5.66 -27.27
CA GLY A 3 -13.95 -6.44 -26.19
C GLY A 3 -14.09 -5.58 -24.95
N LYS A 4 -15.35 -5.21 -24.67
CA LYS A 4 -15.92 -4.79 -23.39
C LYS A 4 -14.85 -4.73 -22.29
N GLY A 5 -14.32 -3.53 -22.07
CA GLY A 5 -13.33 -3.26 -21.04
C GLY A 5 -13.79 -3.90 -19.74
N LYS A 6 -12.92 -4.74 -19.16
CA LYS A 6 -13.03 -5.19 -17.79
C LYS A 6 -13.29 -3.91 -16.99
N GLY A 7 -14.51 -3.74 -16.50
CA GLY A 7 -14.88 -2.56 -15.73
C GLY A 7 -13.81 -2.40 -14.67
N ALA A 8 -13.02 -1.33 -14.76
CA ALA A 8 -12.13 -0.97 -13.69
C ALA A 8 -13.05 -0.78 -12.50
N VAL A 9 -13.16 -1.81 -11.65
CA VAL A 9 -13.91 -1.74 -10.41
C VAL A 9 -13.23 -0.62 -9.67
N VAL A 10 -13.88 0.53 -9.68
CA VAL A 10 -13.36 1.73 -9.03
C VAL A 10 -13.16 1.31 -7.59
N PRO A 11 -11.93 1.26 -7.07
CA PRO A 11 -11.72 0.82 -5.72
C PRO A 11 -12.50 1.77 -4.83
N SER A 12 -13.33 1.21 -3.95
CA SER A 12 -14.04 2.01 -2.94
C SER A 12 -13.01 2.79 -2.13
N ASP A 13 -13.36 3.98 -1.65
CA ASP A 13 -12.45 4.85 -0.90
C ASP A 13 -11.76 4.09 0.27
N SER A 14 -12.51 3.19 0.93
CA SER A 14 -11.97 2.28 1.95
C SER A 14 -10.86 1.35 1.41
N GLN A 15 -11.06 0.70 0.26
CA GLN A 15 -10.06 -0.19 -0.34
C GLN A 15 -8.80 0.58 -0.76
N ALA A 16 -8.98 1.80 -1.27
CA ALA A 16 -7.86 2.67 -1.64
C ALA A 16 -7.04 3.08 -0.41
N ARG A 17 -7.70 3.47 0.68
CA ARG A 17 -7.03 3.80 1.96
C ARG A 17 -6.29 2.62 2.56
N GLU A 18 -6.87 1.43 2.53
CA GLU A 18 -6.24 0.22 3.03
C GLU A 18 -4.96 -0.11 2.24
N LYS A 19 -5.04 -0.01 0.92
CA LYS A 19 -3.90 -0.26 0.04
C LYS A 19 -2.80 0.80 0.23
N LEU A 20 -3.20 2.06 0.41
CA LEU A 20 -2.28 3.15 0.73
C LEU A 20 -1.59 2.95 2.09
N ALA A 21 -2.29 2.47 3.11
CA ALA A 21 -1.69 2.19 4.42
C ALA A 21 -0.61 1.11 4.33
N LEU A 22 -0.86 0.02 3.60
CA LEU A 22 0.14 -1.02 3.33
C LEU A 22 1.40 -0.43 2.66
N TYR A 23 1.17 0.40 1.67
CA TYR A 23 2.21 1.08 0.91
C TYR A 23 3.05 2.01 1.79
N VAL A 24 2.41 2.84 2.62
CA VAL A 24 3.11 3.73 3.57
C VAL A 24 3.92 2.92 4.58
N TYR A 25 3.38 1.82 5.09
CA TYR A 25 4.11 0.91 5.98
C TYR A 25 5.35 0.30 5.31
N GLU A 26 5.21 -0.21 4.09
CA GLU A 26 6.31 -0.76 3.30
C GLU A 26 7.40 0.29 3.04
N TYR A 27 7.01 1.52 2.73
CA TYR A 27 7.94 2.64 2.55
C TYR A 27 8.68 2.97 3.86
N LEU A 28 7.98 3.06 4.98
CA LEU A 28 8.59 3.31 6.29
C LEU A 28 9.62 2.22 6.65
N LEU A 29 9.36 0.95 6.30
CA LEU A 29 10.36 -0.11 6.46
C LEU A 29 11.58 0.08 5.53
N HIS A 30 11.37 0.40 4.27
CA HIS A 30 12.45 0.57 3.29
C HIS A 30 13.37 1.75 3.62
N VAL A 31 12.84 2.86 4.13
CA VAL A 31 13.64 4.02 4.54
C VAL A 31 14.31 3.84 5.92
N GLY A 32 14.14 2.67 6.57
CA GLY A 32 14.72 2.37 7.88
C GLY A 32 13.94 2.92 9.08
N ALA A 33 12.74 3.46 8.87
CA ALA A 33 11.88 4.01 9.92
C ALA A 33 10.98 2.94 10.56
N GLN A 34 11.55 1.80 10.98
CA GLN A 34 10.80 0.66 11.55
C GLN A 34 9.90 1.02 12.73
N LYS A 35 10.37 1.92 13.61
CA LYS A 35 9.60 2.35 14.78
C LYS A 35 8.35 3.13 14.36
N SER A 36 8.48 4.04 13.40
CA SER A 36 7.36 4.77 12.81
C SER A 36 6.42 3.84 12.06
N ALA A 37 6.96 2.82 11.37
CA ALA A 37 6.15 1.81 10.68
C ALA A 37 5.24 1.05 11.67
N GLN A 38 5.76 0.62 12.82
CA GLN A 38 4.93 -0.01 13.86
C GLN A 38 3.92 0.96 14.48
N THR A 39 4.33 2.17 14.84
CA THR A 39 3.42 3.18 15.40
C THR A 39 2.26 3.48 14.45
N PHE A 40 2.55 3.62 13.15
CA PHE A 40 1.56 3.88 12.11
C PHE A 40 0.49 2.78 12.06
N LEU A 41 0.88 1.50 12.11
CA LEU A 41 -0.07 0.39 12.14
C LEU A 41 -0.93 0.38 13.41
N SER A 42 -0.34 0.69 14.56
CA SER A 42 -1.09 0.79 15.82
C SER A 42 -2.10 1.93 15.81
N GLU A 43 -1.74 3.09 15.25
CA GLU A 43 -2.63 4.26 15.18
C GLU A 43 -3.88 4.00 14.31
N ILE A 44 -3.71 3.35 13.16
CA ILE A 44 -4.83 3.03 12.27
C ILE A 44 -5.55 1.73 12.67
N ARG A 45 -5.14 1.10 13.79
CA ARG A 45 -5.61 -0.21 14.25
C ARG A 45 -5.58 -1.25 13.13
N TRP A 46 -4.42 -1.38 12.50
CA TRP A 46 -4.24 -2.34 11.42
C TRP A 46 -4.18 -3.76 11.97
N GLU A 47 -5.21 -4.55 11.71
CA GLU A 47 -5.33 -5.93 12.20
C GLU A 47 -5.08 -6.99 11.11
N LYS A 48 -4.85 -6.55 9.86
CA LYS A 48 -4.67 -7.45 8.72
C LYS A 48 -3.22 -7.89 8.59
N ASN A 49 -3.01 -9.15 8.22
CA ASN A 49 -1.67 -9.66 7.89
C ASN A 49 -1.05 -8.83 6.76
N ILE A 50 0.17 -8.34 6.96
CA ILE A 50 0.90 -7.55 5.98
C ILE A 50 1.76 -8.50 5.15
N THR A 51 1.49 -8.56 3.86
CA THR A 51 2.35 -9.23 2.88
C THR A 51 3.19 -8.15 2.20
N LEU A 52 4.47 -8.09 2.55
CA LEU A 52 5.43 -7.18 1.89
C LEU A 52 5.72 -7.70 0.49
N GLY A 53 5.70 -6.81 -0.51
CA GLY A 53 6.04 -7.15 -1.89
C GLY A 53 7.54 -7.38 -2.08
N GLU A 54 7.93 -7.75 -3.30
CA GLU A 54 9.34 -7.81 -3.68
C GLU A 54 9.98 -6.40 -3.67
N PRO A 55 11.20 -6.24 -3.14
CA PRO A 55 11.93 -4.97 -3.19
C PRO A 55 12.30 -4.61 -4.64
N PRO A 56 12.34 -3.31 -5.02
CA PRO A 56 12.13 -2.10 -4.23
C PRO A 56 10.63 -1.75 -4.19
N GLY A 57 10.03 -1.67 -3.01
CA GLY A 57 8.57 -1.59 -2.83
C GLY A 57 7.78 -0.64 -3.75
N PHE A 58 6.48 -0.90 -3.88
CA PHE A 58 5.61 -0.26 -4.89
C PHE A 58 5.64 1.27 -4.87
N LEU A 59 5.61 1.90 -3.69
CA LEU A 59 5.69 3.37 -3.56
C LEU A 59 7.00 3.95 -4.06
N HIS A 60 8.10 3.24 -3.86
CA HIS A 60 9.40 3.73 -4.25
C HIS A 60 9.54 3.74 -5.77
N SER A 61 9.05 2.69 -6.42
CA SER A 61 8.99 2.59 -7.89
C SER A 61 8.01 3.59 -8.50
N TRP A 62 6.88 3.88 -7.83
CA TRP A 62 5.86 4.82 -8.31
C TRP A 62 6.24 6.29 -8.13
N TRP A 63 6.92 6.64 -7.04
CA TRP A 63 7.31 8.03 -6.75
C TRP A 63 8.50 8.53 -7.59
N TRP A 64 9.37 7.61 -8.03
CA TRP A 64 10.57 7.92 -8.81
C TRP A 64 10.41 7.68 -10.32
N GLN A 65 9.18 7.54 -10.82
CA GLN A 65 8.86 7.38 -12.25
C GLN A 65 7.98 8.53 -12.74
#